data_AF-A0A6A6P1S1-F1
#
_entry.id   AF-A0A6A6P1S1-F1
#
_cell.length_a   1.000
_cell.length_b   1.000
_cell.length_c   1.000
_cell.angle_alpha   90.00
_cell.angle_beta   90.00
_cell.angle_gamma   90.00
#
_symmetry.space_group_name_H-M   'P 1'
#
loop_
_entity.id
_entity.type
_entity.pdbx_description
1 polymer ?
#
loop_
_entity_poly.entity_id
_entity_poly.type
_entity_poly.pdbx_seq_one_letter_code
_entity_poly.pdbx_strand_id
1 'polypeptide(L)'
;MSATFHTISNHSERVARVGNALDYLGIVALIWGSFVPSIYYGYGGEVGWIRFYWTMITTIGAGCALVSLHPSFRTPSLRPFRAAMFVAMGLSAIVPVLHGLSLFGPAELARRIALPWLVLQGALYILGAAVYAARVPERLSPGRFDVVGSSHQIFHVLVVAAAGAHLVGLVKAFDYRHRGLGERMANGEGLGIDGRVGVFW
;
A
#
# COMPACT_ATOMS: atom_id res chain seq x y z
N MET A 1 11.72 -2.41 -9.39
CA MET A 1 12.82 -2.43 -8.41
C MET A 1 13.14 -3.86 -7.97
N SER A 2 12.18 -4.62 -7.44
CA SER A 2 12.42 -5.97 -6.92
C SER A 2 12.96 -6.99 -7.93
N ALA A 3 12.28 -7.19 -9.05
CA ALA A 3 12.70 -8.15 -10.08
C ALA A 3 14.12 -7.86 -10.58
N THR A 4 14.41 -6.58 -10.88
CA THR A 4 15.75 -6.15 -11.30
C THR A 4 16.81 -6.50 -10.25
N PHE A 5 16.57 -6.20 -8.97
CA PHE A 5 17.52 -6.53 -7.90
C PHE A 5 17.81 -8.03 -7.86
N HIS A 6 16.78 -8.88 -7.86
CA HIS A 6 16.96 -10.33 -7.79
C HIS A 6 17.63 -10.93 -9.04
N THR A 7 17.52 -10.28 -10.20
CA THR A 7 18.24 -10.70 -11.42
C THR A 7 19.74 -10.39 -11.34
N ILE A 8 20.13 -9.24 -10.77
CA ILE A 8 21.52 -8.74 -10.82
C ILE A 8 22.25 -8.81 -9.47
N SER A 9 21.63 -9.38 -8.43
CA SER A 9 22.18 -9.38 -7.06
C SER A 9 23.54 -10.06 -6.95
N ASN A 10 23.85 -10.99 -7.85
CA ASN A 10 25.09 -11.76 -7.84
C ASN A 10 26.25 -11.07 -8.60
N HIS A 11 26.03 -9.86 -9.14
CA HIS A 11 27.03 -9.15 -9.94
C HIS A 11 28.22 -8.62 -9.11
N SER A 12 27.95 -7.87 -8.04
CA SER A 12 28.98 -7.38 -7.11
C SER A 12 28.36 -6.93 -5.78
N GLU A 13 29.16 -6.83 -4.73
CA GLU A 13 28.68 -6.41 -3.40
C GLU A 13 28.02 -5.02 -3.44
N ARG A 14 28.56 -4.10 -4.24
CA ARG A 14 27.99 -2.75 -4.44
C ARG A 14 26.62 -2.83 -5.10
N VAL A 15 26.47 -3.62 -6.17
CA VAL A 15 25.19 -3.80 -6.88
C VAL A 15 24.15 -4.44 -5.97
N ALA A 16 24.53 -5.49 -5.22
CA ALA A 16 23.66 -6.13 -4.26
C ALA A 16 23.18 -5.15 -3.17
N ARG A 17 24.09 -4.32 -2.65
CA ARG A 17 23.78 -3.31 -1.62
C ARG A 17 22.79 -2.26 -2.12
N VAL A 18 23.04 -1.68 -3.29
CA VAL A 18 22.17 -0.66 -3.88
C VAL A 18 20.82 -1.26 -4.29
N GLY A 19 20.84 -2.41 -4.95
CA GLY A 19 19.62 -3.09 -5.40
C GLY A 19 18.70 -3.47 -4.24
N ASN A 20 19.26 -3.97 -3.12
CA ASN A 20 18.48 -4.30 -1.94
C ASN A 20 17.85 -3.05 -1.28
N ALA A 21 18.56 -1.93 -1.27
CA ALA A 21 18.02 -0.66 -0.78
C ALA A 21 16.85 -0.17 -1.66
N LEU A 22 17.00 -0.26 -2.99
CA LEU A 22 15.93 0.05 -3.94
C LEU A 22 14.74 -0.90 -3.83
N ASP A 23 14.97 -2.18 -3.53
CA ASP A 23 13.90 -3.16 -3.29
C ASP A 23 13.05 -2.75 -2.07
N TYR A 24 13.68 -2.37 -0.96
CA TYR A 24 12.97 -1.85 0.21
C TYR A 24 12.25 -0.52 -0.06
N LEU A 25 12.87 0.39 -0.80
CA LEU A 25 12.18 1.62 -1.24
C LEU A 25 10.97 1.31 -2.13
N GLY A 26 11.01 0.22 -2.91
CA GLY A 26 9.86 -0.26 -3.66
C GLY A 26 8.68 -0.64 -2.79
N ILE A 27 8.91 -1.30 -1.65
CA ILE A 27 7.85 -1.61 -0.68
C ILE A 27 7.24 -0.31 -0.13
N VAL A 28 8.09 0.65 0.29
CA VAL A 28 7.63 1.95 0.80
C VAL A 28 6.80 2.69 -0.24
N ALA A 29 7.29 2.77 -1.48
CA ALA A 29 6.60 3.43 -2.58
C ALA A 29 5.27 2.76 -2.91
N LEU A 30 5.20 1.43 -2.87
CA LEU A 30 3.96 0.68 -3.10
C LEU A 30 2.91 0.99 -2.02
N ILE A 31 3.30 0.97 -0.73
CA ILE A 31 2.37 1.26 0.37
C ILE A 31 1.91 2.72 0.30
N TRP A 32 2.86 3.67 0.20
CA TRP A 32 2.55 5.10 0.06
C TRP A 32 1.65 5.37 -1.14
N GLY A 33 2.00 4.83 -2.31
CA GLY A 33 1.23 4.99 -3.54
C GLY A 33 -0.16 4.37 -3.49
N SER A 34 -0.38 3.34 -2.66
CA SER A 34 -1.71 2.75 -2.45
C SER A 34 -2.60 3.63 -1.55
N PHE A 35 -2.01 4.35 -0.59
CA PHE A 35 -2.74 5.24 0.31
C PHE A 35 -3.24 6.49 -0.41
N VAL A 36 -2.41 7.10 -1.26
CA VAL A 36 -2.73 8.37 -1.94
C VAL A 36 -4.10 8.33 -2.61
N PRO A 37 -4.40 7.39 -3.53
CA PRO A 37 -5.69 7.36 -4.20
C PRO A 37 -6.81 6.82 -3.28
N SER A 38 -6.53 5.90 -2.35
CA SER A 38 -7.54 5.39 -1.41
C SER A 38 -8.11 6.50 -0.53
N ILE A 39 -7.23 7.38 -0.02
CA ILE A 39 -7.62 8.56 0.77
C ILE A 39 -8.38 9.55 -0.11
N TYR A 40 -7.90 9.80 -1.33
CA TYR A 40 -8.55 10.70 -2.27
C TYR A 40 -10.00 10.29 -2.55
N TYR A 41 -10.24 9.03 -2.93
CA TYR A 41 -11.59 8.54 -3.21
C TYR A 41 -12.44 8.37 -1.94
N GLY A 42 -11.83 7.95 -0.83
CA GLY A 42 -12.54 7.73 0.44
C GLY A 42 -13.10 9.02 1.03
N TYR A 43 -12.30 10.08 1.03
CA TYR A 43 -12.66 11.36 1.63
C TYR A 43 -13.27 12.34 0.62
N GLY A 44 -12.92 12.22 -0.67
CA GLY A 44 -13.59 12.87 -1.80
C GLY A 44 -13.63 14.40 -1.72
N GLY A 45 -14.63 14.94 -1.01
CA GLY A 45 -14.85 16.38 -0.79
C GLY A 45 -14.21 16.94 0.48
N GLU A 46 -13.73 16.08 1.38
CA GLU A 46 -13.13 16.50 2.65
C GLU A 46 -11.64 16.83 2.51
N VAL A 47 -11.32 17.94 1.83
CA VAL A 47 -9.94 18.32 1.46
C VAL A 47 -9.02 18.44 2.68
N GLY A 48 -9.53 18.90 3.82
CA GLY A 48 -8.77 18.98 5.08
C GLY A 48 -8.29 17.60 5.54
N TRP A 49 -9.18 16.61 5.53
CA TRP A 49 -8.86 15.23 5.92
C TRP A 49 -7.94 14.54 4.91
N ILE A 50 -8.12 14.79 3.61
CA ILE A 50 -7.21 14.29 2.57
C ILE A 50 -5.78 14.76 2.85
N ARG A 51 -5.58 16.07 3.04
CA ARG A 51 -4.26 16.65 3.34
C ARG A 51 -3.67 16.07 4.62
N PHE A 52 -4.47 15.96 5.67
CA PHE A 52 -4.02 15.39 6.94
C PHE A 52 -3.48 13.96 6.78
N TYR A 53 -4.24 13.08 6.13
CA TYR A 53 -3.82 11.68 5.97
C TYR A 53 -2.71 11.49 4.93
N TRP A 54 -2.64 12.33 3.90
CA TRP A 54 -1.49 12.36 2.99
C TRP A 54 -0.22 12.80 3.70
N THR A 55 -0.27 13.82 4.55
CA THR A 55 0.86 14.20 5.39
C THR A 55 1.27 13.06 6.31
N MET A 56 0.30 12.40 6.97
CA MET A 56 0.56 11.25 7.84
C MET A 56 1.30 10.12 7.10
N ILE A 57 0.78 9.64 5.95
CA ILE A 57 1.44 8.54 5.25
C ILE A 57 2.77 8.96 4.62
N THR A 58 2.91 10.22 4.22
CA THR A 58 4.17 10.75 3.66
C THR A 58 5.25 10.82 4.73
N THR A 59 4.93 11.26 5.95
CA THR A 59 5.92 11.30 7.05
C THR A 59 6.31 9.91 7.51
N ILE A 60 5.34 8.99 7.66
CA ILE A 60 5.62 7.58 7.99
C ILE A 60 6.47 6.93 6.88
N GLY A 61 6.10 7.13 5.61
CA GLY A 61 6.82 6.60 4.46
C GLY A 61 8.24 7.13 4.35
N ALA A 62 8.45 8.43 4.56
CA ALA A 62 9.78 9.02 4.61
C ALA A 62 10.63 8.41 5.73
N GLY A 63 10.07 8.24 6.93
CA GLY A 63 10.75 7.55 8.04
C GLY A 63 11.14 6.12 7.69
N CYS A 64 10.23 5.34 7.10
CA CYS A 64 10.50 3.97 6.66
C CYS A 64 11.57 3.93 5.56
N ALA A 65 11.57 4.88 4.62
CA ALA A 65 12.58 5.01 3.59
C ALA A 65 13.97 5.29 4.18
N LEU A 66 14.08 6.25 5.11
CA LEU A 66 15.33 6.59 5.78
C LEU A 66 15.91 5.38 6.55
N VAL A 67 15.07 4.67 7.31
CA VAL A 67 15.48 3.45 8.01
C VAL A 67 15.90 2.36 7.02
N SER A 68 15.19 2.21 5.90
CA SER A 68 15.50 1.22 4.86
C SER A 68 16.83 1.46 4.16
N LEU A 69 17.25 2.73 4.07
CA LEU A 69 18.54 3.12 3.50
C LEU A 69 19.71 2.95 4.48
N HIS A 70 19.44 2.71 5.77
CA HIS A 70 20.49 2.56 6.77
C HIS A 70 21.31 1.26 6.55
N PRO A 71 22.65 1.30 6.56
CA PRO A 71 23.49 0.15 6.23
C PRO A 71 23.22 -1.10 7.07
N SER A 72 22.92 -0.94 8.37
CA SER A 72 22.63 -2.04 9.30
C SER A 72 21.29 -2.71 9.05
N PHE A 73 20.35 -2.06 8.35
CA PHE A 73 19.01 -2.60 8.08
C PHE A 73 19.05 -3.89 7.24
N ARG A 74 20.17 -4.13 6.55
CA ARG A 74 20.42 -5.30 5.69
C ARG A 74 20.73 -6.58 6.48
N THR A 75 21.05 -6.47 7.77
CA THR A 75 21.44 -7.63 8.58
C THR A 75 20.30 -8.66 8.64
N PRO A 76 20.59 -9.97 8.48
CA PRO A 76 19.55 -11.01 8.52
C PRO A 76 18.73 -11.03 9.82
N SER A 77 19.34 -10.68 10.95
CA SER A 77 18.68 -10.60 12.27
C SER A 77 17.55 -9.56 12.33
N LEU A 78 17.60 -8.52 11.49
CA LEU A 78 16.57 -7.49 11.43
C LEU A 78 15.38 -7.87 10.56
N ARG A 79 15.34 -9.07 9.95
CA ARG A 79 14.21 -9.47 9.08
C ARG A 79 12.84 -9.31 9.76
N PRO A 80 12.61 -9.76 11.01
CA PRO A 80 11.34 -9.56 11.68
C PRO A 80 11.02 -8.09 11.92
N PHE A 81 12.04 -7.28 12.24
CA PHE A 81 11.90 -5.83 12.39
C PHE A 81 11.47 -5.17 11.07
N ARG A 82 12.07 -5.54 9.94
CA ARG A 82 11.67 -5.01 8.62
C ARG A 82 10.22 -5.35 8.29
N ALA A 83 9.84 -6.61 8.50
CA ALA A 83 8.46 -7.06 8.28
C ALA A 83 7.49 -6.27 9.17
N ALA A 84 7.79 -6.15 10.47
CA ALA A 84 6.98 -5.39 11.41
C ALA A 84 6.85 -3.90 11.03
N MET A 85 7.95 -3.27 10.60
CA MET A 85 7.97 -1.87 10.19
C MET A 85 7.06 -1.61 8.97
N PHE A 86 7.18 -2.42 7.91
CA PHE A 86 6.33 -2.27 6.72
C PHE A 86 4.87 -2.64 6.99
N VAL A 87 4.62 -3.66 7.82
CA VAL A 87 3.26 -4.00 8.27
C VAL A 87 2.67 -2.84 9.07
N ALA A 88 3.41 -2.23 9.99
CA ALA A 88 2.94 -1.09 10.77
C ALA A 88 2.63 0.12 9.88
N MET A 89 3.46 0.40 8.87
CA MET A 89 3.15 1.43 7.87
C MET A 89 1.83 1.13 7.15
N GLY A 90 1.59 -0.12 6.73
CA GLY A 90 0.32 -0.52 6.12
C GLY A 90 -0.88 -0.45 7.08
N LEU A 91 -0.71 -0.93 8.31
CA LEU A 91 -1.75 -0.92 9.35
C LEU A 91 -2.14 0.49 9.82
N SER A 92 -1.32 1.51 9.54
CA SER A 92 -1.71 2.90 9.74
C SER A 92 -2.99 3.27 8.97
N ALA A 93 -3.38 2.51 7.94
CA ALA A 93 -4.65 2.64 7.22
C ALA A 93 -5.88 2.43 8.11
N ILE A 94 -5.76 1.73 9.24
CA ILE A 94 -6.86 1.54 10.18
C ILE A 94 -7.39 2.90 10.67
N VAL A 95 -6.52 3.88 10.90
CA VAL A 95 -6.91 5.20 11.40
C VAL A 95 -7.85 5.94 10.43
N PRO A 96 -7.49 6.18 9.14
CA PRO A 96 -8.41 6.79 8.19
C PRO A 96 -9.62 5.91 7.87
N VAL A 97 -9.53 4.58 7.93
CA VAL A 97 -10.70 3.72 7.73
C VAL A 97 -11.72 3.88 8.85
N LEU A 98 -11.28 3.83 10.12
CA LEU A 98 -12.18 4.01 11.27
C LEU A 98 -12.79 5.41 11.30
N HIS A 99 -12.00 6.43 10.97
CA HIS A 99 -12.51 7.79 10.88
C HIS A 99 -13.49 7.96 9.70
N GLY A 100 -13.21 7.37 8.54
CA GLY A 100 -14.15 7.33 7.42
C GLY A 100 -15.45 6.61 7.77
N LEU A 101 -15.39 5.54 8.56
CA LEU A 101 -16.57 4.81 9.05
C LEU A 101 -17.43 5.71 9.94
N SER A 102 -16.84 6.51 10.82
CA SER A 102 -17.59 7.44 11.67
C SER A 102 -18.20 8.61 10.91
N LEU A 103 -17.58 9.07 9.82
CA LEU A 103 -18.07 10.21 9.04
C LEU A 103 -19.16 9.83 8.04
N PHE A 104 -18.98 8.72 7.32
CA PHE A 104 -19.83 8.37 6.18
C PHE A 104 -20.75 7.18 6.46
N GLY A 105 -20.47 6.41 7.50
CA GLY A 105 -21.13 5.14 7.77
C GLY A 105 -20.61 3.99 6.90
N PRO A 106 -20.89 2.73 7.30
CA PRO A 106 -20.27 1.54 6.72
C PRO A 106 -20.64 1.33 5.25
N ALA A 107 -21.92 1.50 4.89
CA ALA A 107 -22.40 1.27 3.53
C ALA A 107 -21.79 2.26 2.53
N GLU A 108 -21.68 3.53 2.92
CA GLU A 108 -21.13 4.57 2.07
C GLU A 108 -19.62 4.44 1.93
N LEU A 109 -18.90 4.24 3.03
CA LEU A 109 -17.45 4.01 2.97
C LEU A 109 -17.13 2.78 2.11
N ALA A 110 -17.89 1.69 2.27
CA ALA A 110 -17.69 0.48 1.49
C ALA A 110 -17.79 0.73 -0.02
N ARG A 111 -18.66 1.63 -0.47
CA ARG A 111 -18.74 2.05 -1.88
C ARG A 111 -17.59 2.95 -2.29
N ARG A 112 -17.23 3.93 -1.44
CA ARG A 112 -16.18 4.93 -1.73
C ARG A 112 -14.79 4.35 -1.93
N ILE A 113 -14.42 3.37 -1.10
CA ILE A 113 -13.06 2.78 -1.12
C ILE A 113 -13.05 1.30 -1.51
N ALA A 114 -14.20 0.76 -1.92
CA ALA A 114 -14.36 -0.68 -2.17
C ALA A 114 -13.82 -1.52 -1.00
N LEU A 115 -14.29 -1.22 0.22
CA LEU A 115 -13.70 -1.70 1.50
C LEU A 115 -13.36 -3.20 1.53
N PRO A 116 -14.16 -4.14 1.00
CA PRO A 116 -13.78 -5.56 0.97
C PRO A 116 -12.46 -5.84 0.22
N TRP A 117 -12.18 -5.11 -0.86
CA TRP A 117 -10.94 -5.24 -1.62
C TRP A 117 -9.74 -4.66 -0.86
N LEU A 118 -9.94 -3.57 -0.12
CA LEU A 118 -8.92 -3.02 0.77
C LEU A 118 -8.60 -3.99 1.91
N VAL A 119 -9.61 -4.64 2.50
CA VAL A 119 -9.44 -5.67 3.54
C VAL A 119 -8.69 -6.88 2.97
N LEU A 120 -9.06 -7.35 1.78
CA LEU A 120 -8.36 -8.45 1.09
C LEU A 120 -6.88 -8.11 0.84
N GLN A 121 -6.59 -6.91 0.31
CA GLN A 121 -5.23 -6.41 0.14
C GLN A 121 -4.45 -6.45 1.46
N GLY A 122 -5.03 -5.93 2.54
CA GLY A 122 -4.40 -5.92 3.86
C GLY A 122 -4.10 -7.33 4.38
N ALA A 123 -5.06 -8.25 4.25
CA ALA A 123 -4.90 -9.64 4.66
C ALA A 123 -3.78 -10.35 3.88
N LEU A 124 -3.71 -10.14 2.57
CA LEU A 124 -2.65 -10.71 1.72
C LEU A 124 -1.27 -10.17 2.09
N TYR A 125 -1.14 -8.87 2.37
CA TYR A 125 0.12 -8.29 2.83
C TYR A 125 0.56 -8.82 4.20
N ILE A 126 -0.36 -8.92 5.17
CA ILE A 126 -0.04 -9.46 6.50
C ILE A 126 0.38 -10.93 6.39
N LEU A 127 -0.34 -11.73 5.61
CA LEU A 127 0.02 -13.13 5.35
C LEU A 127 1.41 -13.24 4.71
N GLY A 128 1.68 -12.44 3.67
CA GLY A 128 2.98 -12.43 3.02
C GLY A 128 4.11 -12.05 3.98
N ALA A 129 3.93 -11.00 4.78
CA ALA A 129 4.90 -10.58 5.77
C ALA A 129 5.15 -11.66 6.85
N ALA A 130 4.09 -12.34 7.31
CA ALA A 130 4.19 -13.43 8.27
C ALA A 130 4.97 -14.62 7.70
N VAL A 131 4.65 -15.04 6.48
CA VAL A 131 5.36 -16.11 5.75
C VAL A 131 6.85 -15.76 5.58
N TYR A 132 7.15 -14.54 5.12
CA TYR A 132 8.51 -14.04 4.95
C TYR A 132 9.30 -13.97 6.27
N ALA A 133 8.68 -13.47 7.34
CA ALA A 133 9.34 -13.36 8.64
C ALA A 133 9.62 -14.75 9.25
N ALA A 134 8.67 -15.68 9.14
CA ALA A 134 8.76 -17.01 9.70
C ALA A 134 9.65 -17.98 8.89
N ARG A 135 9.97 -17.66 7.63
CA ARG A 135 10.69 -18.52 6.69
C ARG A 135 10.01 -19.88 6.45
N VAL A 136 8.69 -19.91 6.42
CA VAL A 136 7.93 -21.14 6.17
C VAL A 136 7.59 -21.17 4.68
N PRO A 137 7.79 -22.29 3.96
CA PRO A 137 8.04 -23.64 4.48
C PRO A 137 9.51 -24.06 4.61
N GLU A 138 10.49 -23.30 4.09
CA GLU A 138 11.89 -23.74 4.02
C GLU A 138 12.55 -23.98 5.39
N ARG A 139 12.06 -23.33 6.45
CA ARG A 139 12.49 -23.58 7.83
C ARG A 139 12.09 -24.97 8.31
N LEU A 140 10.96 -25.50 7.84
CA LEU A 140 10.41 -26.79 8.27
C LEU A 140 10.94 -27.97 7.43
N SER A 141 11.40 -27.71 6.21
CA SER A 141 12.02 -28.73 5.36
C SER A 141 13.21 -28.14 4.59
N PRO A 142 14.38 -28.02 5.24
CA PRO A 142 15.60 -27.50 4.61
C PRO A 142 15.96 -28.28 3.34
N GLY A 143 16.40 -27.60 2.28
CA GLY A 143 16.79 -28.20 1.00
C GLY A 143 15.64 -28.49 0.03
N ARG A 144 14.40 -28.57 0.51
CA ARG A 144 13.23 -28.89 -0.35
C ARG A 144 12.72 -27.72 -1.18
N PHE A 145 12.95 -26.50 -0.71
CA PHE A 145 12.38 -25.26 -1.26
C PHE A 145 13.46 -24.30 -1.79
N ASP A 146 14.61 -24.84 -2.19
CA ASP A 146 15.76 -24.04 -2.61
C ASP A 146 15.54 -23.35 -3.96
N VAL A 147 14.75 -23.96 -4.84
CA VAL A 147 14.45 -23.43 -6.19
C VAL A 147 13.03 -22.89 -6.30
N VAL A 148 12.03 -23.62 -5.79
CA VAL A 148 10.60 -23.27 -5.89
C VAL A 148 9.90 -23.44 -4.54
N GLY A 149 9.03 -22.49 -4.21
CA GLY A 149 8.17 -22.53 -3.03
C GLY A 149 8.83 -21.97 -1.76
N SER A 150 9.92 -21.22 -1.88
CA SER A 150 10.49 -20.52 -0.71
C SER A 150 9.56 -19.43 -0.19
N SER A 151 9.65 -19.12 1.10
CA SER A 151 8.86 -18.04 1.73
C SER A 151 8.98 -16.71 0.98
N HIS A 152 10.16 -16.40 0.42
CA HIS A 152 10.40 -15.18 -0.34
C HIS A 152 9.66 -15.16 -1.68
N GLN A 153 9.57 -16.30 -2.36
CA GLN A 153 8.75 -16.43 -3.58
C GLN A 153 7.26 -16.31 -3.26
N ILE A 154 6.80 -16.98 -2.20
CA ILE A 154 5.40 -16.89 -1.75
C ILE A 154 5.06 -15.44 -1.38
N PHE A 155 5.95 -14.74 -0.67
CA PHE A 155 5.80 -13.33 -0.36
C PHE A 155 5.59 -12.48 -1.62
N HIS A 156 6.42 -12.63 -2.65
CA HIS A 156 6.27 -11.89 -3.90
C HIS A 156 4.94 -12.16 -4.61
N VAL A 157 4.50 -13.42 -4.65
CA VAL A 157 3.19 -13.78 -5.23
C VAL A 157 2.05 -13.10 -4.48
N LEU A 158 2.10 -13.12 -3.15
CA LEU A 158 1.08 -12.47 -2.31
C LEU A 158 1.09 -10.94 -2.46
N VAL A 159 2.26 -10.31 -2.60
CA VAL A 159 2.37 -8.87 -2.87
C VAL A 159 1.73 -8.50 -4.21
N VAL A 160 1.95 -9.29 -5.27
CA VAL A 160 1.32 -9.07 -6.58
C VAL A 160 -0.19 -9.26 -6.50
N ALA A 161 -0.67 -10.31 -5.82
CA ALA A 161 -2.09 -10.54 -5.62
C ALA A 161 -2.75 -9.39 -4.82
N ALA A 162 -2.07 -8.89 -3.78
CA ALA A 162 -2.53 -7.74 -3.00
C ALA A 162 -2.61 -6.46 -3.85
N ALA A 163 -1.62 -6.20 -4.69
CA ALA A 163 -1.65 -5.07 -5.63
C ALA A 163 -2.78 -5.21 -6.67
N GLY A 164 -3.06 -6.43 -7.13
CA GLY A 164 -4.21 -6.73 -7.99
C GLY A 164 -5.55 -6.44 -7.28
N ALA A 165 -5.70 -6.89 -6.04
CA ALA A 165 -6.88 -6.59 -5.21
C ALA A 165 -7.04 -5.08 -5.00
N HIS A 166 -5.94 -4.38 -4.72
CA HIS A 166 -5.92 -2.93 -4.60
C HIS A 166 -6.40 -2.23 -5.88
N LEU A 167 -5.88 -2.65 -7.04
CA LEU A 167 -6.26 -2.08 -8.34
C LEU A 167 -7.76 -2.27 -8.63
N VAL A 168 -8.31 -3.47 -8.36
CA VAL A 168 -9.74 -3.72 -8.53
C VAL A 168 -10.56 -2.81 -7.60
N GLY A 169 -10.14 -2.67 -6.34
CA GLY A 169 -10.78 -1.76 -5.39
C GLY A 169 -10.73 -0.31 -5.86
N LEU A 170 -9.59 0.13 -6.39
CA LEU A 170 -9.38 1.47 -6.89
C LEU A 170 -10.23 1.80 -8.12
N VAL A 171 -10.36 0.86 -9.07
CA VAL A 171 -11.25 1.02 -10.24
C VAL A 171 -12.70 1.13 -9.80
N LYS A 172 -13.13 0.35 -8.80
CA LYS A 172 -14.50 0.46 -8.23
C LYS A 172 -14.73 1.80 -7.54
N ALA A 173 -13.75 2.30 -6.79
CA ALA A 173 -13.79 3.61 -6.15
C ALA A 173 -13.85 4.75 -7.18
N PHE A 174 -13.06 4.64 -8.25
CA PHE A 174 -13.10 5.55 -9.40
C PHE A 174 -14.48 5.56 -10.05
N ASP A 175 -15.01 4.39 -10.38
CA ASP A 175 -16.34 4.23 -10.98
C ASP A 175 -17.42 4.86 -10.09
N TYR A 176 -17.37 4.59 -8.79
CA TYR A 176 -18.32 5.16 -7.83
C TYR A 176 -18.27 6.70 -7.84
N ARG A 177 -17.08 7.28 -7.81
CA ARG A 177 -16.89 8.73 -7.78
C ARG A 177 -17.34 9.41 -9.07
N HIS A 178 -17.12 8.78 -10.23
CA HIS A 178 -17.30 9.43 -11.54
C HIS A 178 -18.61 9.07 -12.24
N ARG A 179 -19.25 7.93 -11.95
CA ARG A 179 -20.57 7.60 -12.49
C ARG A 179 -21.65 8.56 -11.99
N GLY A 180 -21.62 8.92 -10.71
CA GLY A 180 -22.53 9.93 -10.16
C GLY A 180 -22.29 11.35 -10.68
N LEU A 181 -21.09 11.66 -11.19
CA LEU A 181 -20.83 12.94 -11.87
C LEU A 181 -21.41 12.94 -13.29
N GLY A 182 -21.29 11.83 -14.02
CA GLY A 182 -21.88 11.67 -15.35
C GLY A 182 -23.40 11.74 -15.34
N GLU A 183 -24.06 11.11 -14.37
CA GLU A 183 -25.51 11.14 -14.23
C GLU A 183 -26.03 12.53 -13.83
N ARG A 184 -25.34 13.25 -12.93
CA ARG A 184 -25.73 14.61 -12.52
C ARG A 184 -25.54 15.64 -13.64
N MET A 185 -24.49 15.51 -14.44
CA MET A 185 -24.30 16.31 -15.66
C MET A 185 -25.32 15.96 -16.74
N ALA A 186 -25.67 14.68 -16.90
CA ALA A 186 -26.70 14.23 -17.85
C ALA A 186 -28.12 14.69 -17.46
N ASN A 187 -28.40 14.81 -16.16
CA ASN A 187 -29.68 15.26 -15.63
C ASN A 187 -29.80 16.80 -15.52
N GLY A 188 -28.81 17.56 -15.97
CA GLY A 188 -28.84 19.03 -15.93
C GLY A 188 -28.76 19.64 -14.52
N GLU A 189 -28.43 18.84 -13.51
CA GLU A 189 -28.13 19.34 -12.17
C GLU A 189 -26.76 20.00 -12.20
N GLY A 190 -26.74 21.30 -12.52
CA GLY A 190 -25.54 22.12 -12.48
C GLY A 190 -24.82 21.94 -11.14
N LEU A 191 -23.48 21.95 -11.20
CA LEU A 191 -22.64 22.02 -10.00
C LEU A 191 -23.19 23.17 -9.15
N GLY A 192 -23.82 22.85 -8.03
CA GLY A 192 -24.17 23.83 -7.01
C GLY A 192 -22.86 24.39 -6.49
N ILE A 193 -22.35 25.42 -7.16
CA ILE A 193 -21.24 26.23 -6.70
C ILE A 193 -21.82 27.06 -5.57
N ASP A 194 -21.82 26.50 -4.36
CA ASP A 194 -21.81 27.33 -3.17
C ASP A 194 -20.51 28.14 -3.21
N GLY A 195 -20.66 29.45 -3.30
CA GLY A 195 -19.69 30.41 -3.80
C GLY A 195 -18.51 30.66 -2.87
N ARG A 196 -17.64 29.67 -2.66
CA ARG A 196 -16.33 29.84 -2.00
C ARG A 196 -15.24 29.00 -2.67
N VAL A 197 -15.02 29.20 -3.96
CA VAL A 197 -13.78 28.77 -4.62
C VAL A 197 -12.91 29.99 -4.82
N GLY A 198 -12.06 30.25 -3.82
CA GLY A 198 -10.86 31.07 -4.01
C GLY A 198 -9.93 30.34 -4.97
N VAL A 199 -9.63 31.02 -6.07
CA VAL A 199 -8.71 30.64 -7.13
C VAL A 199 -7.35 30.23 -6.55
N PHE A 200 -6.86 29.05 -6.90
CA PHE A 200 -5.43 28.74 -6.88
C PHE A 200 -5.08 27.88 -8.10
N TRP A 201 -4.29 28.47 -8.99
CA TRP A 201 -3.29 27.76 -9.78
C TRP A 201 -2.20 27.22 -8.84
#